data_AF-A0A2E8QA97-F1
#
_entry.id   AF-A0A2E8QA97-F1
#
_cell.length_a   1.000
_cell.length_b   1.000
_cell.length_c   1.000
_cell.angle_alpha   90.00
_cell.angle_beta   90.00
_cell.angle_gamma   90.00
#
_symmetry.space_group_name_H-M   'P 1'
#
loop_
_entity.id
_entity.type
_entity.pdbx_description
1 polymer ?
#
loop_
_entity_poly.entity_id
_entity_poly.type
_entity_poly.pdbx_seq_one_letter_code
_entity_poly.pdbx_strand_id
1 'polypeptide(L)'
;MKIYTKKGDQGETRLLYGDAVSKDSIAPEAYGSVDELVAALGLIRYEKKLPKETKKLILQIQRELFIAGAELATSKENRSKLVPDETLVTTSMIENLEKNIDFLTEKNGIPEFFVVPGENSISAKFDWCRVVS
;
A
#
# COMPACT_ATOMS: atom_id res chain seq x y z
N MET A 1 5.89 -7.19 -25.27
CA MET A 1 4.83 -7.89 -24.50
C MET A 1 3.59 -7.00 -24.50
N LYS A 2 2.37 -7.53 -24.71
CA LYS A 2 1.13 -6.72 -24.67
C LYS A 2 0.62 -6.66 -23.23
N ILE A 3 0.16 -5.48 -22.81
CA ILE A 3 -0.43 -5.28 -21.47
C ILE A 3 -1.82 -5.95 -21.38
N TYR A 4 -2.66 -5.84 -22.43
CA TYR A 4 -3.97 -6.48 -22.46
C TYR A 4 -3.89 -7.91 -23.04
N THR A 5 -4.46 -8.89 -22.32
CA THR A 5 -4.45 -10.32 -22.70
C THR A 5 -5.83 -10.91 -23.00
N LYS A 6 -6.91 -10.17 -22.69
CA LYS A 6 -8.33 -10.61 -22.77
C LYS A 6 -8.72 -11.79 -21.87
N LYS A 7 -7.78 -12.34 -21.07
CA LYS A 7 -8.05 -13.49 -20.20
C LYS A 7 -9.04 -13.18 -19.07
N GLY A 8 -9.21 -11.91 -18.71
CA GLY A 8 -10.14 -11.48 -17.67
C GLY A 8 -11.45 -10.89 -18.19
N ASP A 9 -11.76 -11.03 -19.48
CA ASP A 9 -12.97 -10.45 -20.10
C ASP A 9 -14.25 -11.14 -19.61
N GLN A 10 -14.14 -12.36 -19.06
CA GLN A 10 -15.25 -13.11 -18.46
C GLN A 10 -15.42 -12.82 -16.95
N GLY A 11 -14.77 -11.78 -16.41
CA GLY A 11 -14.91 -11.38 -15.01
C GLY A 11 -13.97 -12.10 -14.03
N GLU A 12 -13.06 -12.94 -14.52
CA GLU A 12 -12.08 -13.65 -13.68
C GLU A 12 -10.68 -13.01 -13.74
N THR A 13 -9.86 -13.29 -12.72
CA THR A 13 -8.44 -12.95 -12.64
C THR A 13 -7.68 -14.10 -11.99
N ARG A 14 -6.35 -14.17 -12.13
CA ARG A 14 -5.53 -15.24 -11.51
C ARG A 14 -4.79 -14.73 -10.29
N LEU A 15 -4.86 -15.49 -9.21
CA LEU A 15 -4.02 -15.29 -8.03
C LEU A 15 -2.56 -15.61 -8.33
N LEU A 16 -1.65 -15.01 -7.54
CA LEU A 16 -0.24 -15.33 -7.57
C LEU A 16 -0.05 -16.79 -7.12
N TYR A 17 0.63 -17.57 -7.97
CA TYR A 17 0.82 -19.02 -7.80
C TYR A 17 -0.46 -19.86 -7.67
N GLY A 18 -1.63 -19.29 -7.94
CA GLY A 18 -2.91 -19.91 -7.67
C GLY A 18 -3.88 -19.91 -8.85
N ASP A 19 -5.12 -20.23 -8.54
CA ASP A 19 -6.19 -20.42 -9.51
C ASP A 19 -6.84 -19.10 -9.96
N ALA A 20 -7.72 -19.24 -10.95
CA ALA A 20 -8.60 -18.16 -11.35
C ALA A 20 -9.70 -17.95 -10.29
N VAL A 21 -9.98 -16.69 -9.98
CA VAL A 21 -11.03 -16.25 -9.06
C VAL A 21 -11.85 -15.15 -9.72
N SER A 22 -13.11 -14.98 -9.30
CA SER A 22 -13.90 -13.82 -9.69
C SER A 22 -13.20 -12.53 -9.29
N LYS A 23 -13.24 -11.50 -10.14
CA LYS A 23 -12.74 -10.14 -9.84
C LYS A 23 -13.44 -9.50 -8.64
N ASP A 24 -14.65 -9.95 -8.31
CA ASP A 24 -15.42 -9.45 -7.17
C ASP A 24 -15.17 -10.28 -5.89
N SER A 25 -14.21 -11.21 -5.91
CA SER A 25 -13.87 -11.99 -4.73
C SER A 25 -13.02 -11.19 -3.74
N ILE A 26 -13.00 -11.65 -2.48
CA ILE A 26 -12.36 -10.92 -1.37
C ILE A 26 -10.85 -10.67 -1.57
N ALA A 27 -10.14 -11.56 -2.27
CA ALA A 27 -8.70 -11.38 -2.50
C ALA A 27 -8.42 -10.22 -3.49
N PRO A 28 -8.99 -10.20 -4.72
CA PRO A 28 -8.97 -9.03 -5.60
C PRO A 28 -9.40 -7.72 -4.98
N GLU A 29 -10.46 -7.71 -4.18
CA GLU A 29 -10.86 -6.51 -3.45
C GLU A 29 -9.73 -6.04 -2.52
N ALA A 30 -9.19 -6.94 -1.68
CA ALA A 30 -8.17 -6.59 -0.70
C ALA A 30 -6.85 -6.10 -1.31
N TYR A 31 -6.31 -6.78 -2.33
CA TYR A 31 -5.08 -6.28 -2.98
C TYR A 31 -5.35 -5.11 -3.92
N GLY A 32 -6.59 -4.95 -4.40
CA GLY A 32 -7.03 -3.79 -5.18
C GLY A 32 -7.04 -2.51 -4.35
N SER A 33 -7.59 -2.56 -3.14
CA SER A 33 -7.46 -1.52 -2.10
C SER A 33 -6.00 -1.12 -1.85
N VAL A 34 -5.13 -2.11 -1.68
CA VAL A 34 -3.68 -1.86 -1.49
C VAL A 34 -3.07 -1.15 -2.71
N ASP A 35 -3.46 -1.51 -3.93
CA ASP A 35 -3.00 -0.83 -5.16
C ASP A 35 -3.51 0.61 -5.24
N GLU A 36 -4.75 0.86 -4.82
CA GLU A 36 -5.30 2.23 -4.71
C GLU A 36 -4.48 3.09 -3.73
N LEU A 37 -4.14 2.54 -2.56
CA LEU A 37 -3.28 3.21 -1.58
C LEU A 37 -1.88 3.49 -2.15
N VAL A 38 -1.28 2.54 -2.87
CA VAL A 38 0.02 2.73 -3.54
C VAL A 38 -0.07 3.87 -4.55
N ALA A 39 -1.14 3.95 -5.34
CA ALA A 39 -1.35 5.02 -6.31
C ALA A 39 -1.54 6.38 -5.62
N ALA A 40 -2.34 6.45 -4.55
CA ALA A 40 -2.58 7.64 -3.76
C ALA A 40 -1.27 8.20 -3.16
N LEU A 41 -0.43 7.35 -2.57
CA LEU A 41 0.90 7.71 -2.09
C LEU A 41 1.80 8.23 -3.22
N GLY A 42 1.64 7.71 -4.45
CA GLY A 42 2.35 8.17 -5.63
C GLY A 42 2.04 9.63 -5.97
N LEU A 43 0.78 10.04 -5.86
CA LEU A 43 0.36 11.43 -6.07
C LEU A 43 1.00 12.37 -5.05
N ILE A 44 1.11 11.95 -3.79
CA ILE A 44 1.77 12.72 -2.73
C ILE A 44 3.28 12.83 -3.01
N ARG A 45 3.94 11.71 -3.33
CA ARG A 45 5.38 11.67 -3.59
C ARG A 45 5.81 12.56 -4.75
N TYR A 46 4.93 12.77 -5.73
CA TYR A 46 5.17 13.65 -6.86
C TYR A 46 5.26 15.14 -6.47
N GLU A 47 4.70 15.55 -5.33
CA GLU A 47 4.64 16.96 -4.91
C GLU A 47 6.00 17.64 -4.85
N LYS A 48 6.13 18.81 -5.49
CA LYS A 48 7.41 19.52 -5.59
C LYS A 48 7.93 20.01 -4.24
N LYS A 49 7.03 20.47 -3.37
CA LYS A 49 7.37 21.02 -2.05
C LYS A 49 7.62 19.94 -0.99
N LEU A 50 7.40 18.66 -1.31
CA LEU A 50 7.59 17.58 -0.34
C LEU A 50 9.10 17.33 -0.09
N PRO A 51 9.56 17.25 1.16
CA PRO A 51 10.96 16.99 1.49
C PRO A 51 11.48 15.67 0.87
N LYS A 52 12.76 15.65 0.48
CA LYS A 52 13.39 14.46 -0.15
C LYS A 52 13.30 13.22 0.74
N GLU A 53 13.52 13.36 2.05
CA GLU A 53 13.46 12.23 2.99
C GLU A 53 12.03 11.67 3.08
N THR A 54 11.01 12.54 3.12
CA THR A 54 9.60 12.10 3.08
C THR A 54 9.28 11.38 1.78
N LYS A 55 9.81 11.83 0.63
CA LYS A 55 9.65 11.11 -0.65
C LYS A 55 10.28 9.72 -0.63
N LYS A 56 11.44 9.56 0.00
CA LYS A 56 12.10 8.25 0.15
C LYS A 56 11.29 7.33 1.05
N LEU A 57 10.80 7.84 2.18
CA LEU A 57 9.95 7.08 3.09
C LEU A 57 8.66 6.62 2.40
N ILE A 58 7.98 7.49 1.66
CA ILE A 58 6.81 7.10 0.87
C ILE A 58 7.17 6.02 -0.15
N LEU A 59 8.29 6.15 -0.87
CA LEU A 59 8.70 5.13 -1.84
C LEU A 59 8.99 3.78 -1.18
N GLN A 60 9.57 3.78 0.02
CA GLN A 60 9.76 2.57 0.80
C GLN A 60 8.40 1.93 1.14
N ILE A 61 7.47 2.71 1.71
CA ILE A 61 6.12 2.22 2.05
C ILE A 61 5.40 1.69 0.80
N GLN A 62 5.49 2.37 -0.35
CA GLN A 62 4.91 1.88 -1.61
C GLN A 62 5.46 0.51 -2.02
N ARG A 63 6.76 0.25 -1.80
CA ARG A 63 7.37 -1.06 -2.09
C ARG A 63 6.92 -2.12 -1.08
N GLU A 64 6.84 -1.78 0.19
CA GLU A 64 6.34 -2.67 1.24
C GLU A 64 4.87 -3.04 1.03
N LEU A 65 4.05 -2.11 0.52
CA LEU A 65 2.67 -2.38 0.12
C LEU A 65 2.58 -3.33 -1.09
N PHE A 66 3.53 -3.31 -2.03
CA PHE A 66 3.59 -4.34 -3.08
C PHE A 66 3.86 -5.74 -2.51
N ILE A 67 4.67 -5.85 -1.45
CA ILE A 67 4.89 -7.11 -0.74
C ILE A 67 3.58 -7.59 -0.10
N ALA A 68 2.86 -6.70 0.59
CA ALA A 68 1.56 -6.99 1.17
C ALA A 68 0.53 -7.41 0.10
N GLY A 69 0.50 -6.72 -1.03
CA GLY A 69 -0.34 -7.06 -2.18
C GLY A 69 -0.02 -8.45 -2.76
N ALA A 70 1.26 -8.82 -2.83
CA ALA A 70 1.68 -10.15 -3.28
C ALA A 70 1.23 -11.27 -2.32
N GLU A 71 1.33 -11.05 -1.01
CA GLU A 71 0.82 -11.99 -0.01
C GLU A 71 -0.71 -12.12 -0.10
N LEU A 72 -1.44 -11.01 -0.19
CA LEU A 72 -2.90 -10.99 -0.35
C LEU A 72 -3.37 -11.65 -1.66
N ALA A 73 -2.57 -11.53 -2.71
CA ALA A 73 -2.83 -12.17 -4.00
C ALA A 73 -2.48 -13.67 -4.02
N THR A 74 -2.03 -14.27 -2.91
CA THR A 74 -1.62 -15.68 -2.82
C THR A 74 -2.59 -16.48 -1.96
N SER A 75 -3.04 -17.64 -2.45
CA SER A 75 -3.93 -18.51 -1.68
C SER A 75 -3.20 -19.16 -0.49
N LYS A 76 -3.95 -19.57 0.54
CA LYS A 76 -3.38 -20.18 1.75
C LYS A 76 -2.54 -21.41 1.46
N GLU A 77 -2.96 -22.21 0.48
CA GLU A 77 -2.29 -23.44 0.03
C GLU A 77 -0.92 -23.15 -0.60
N ASN A 78 -0.77 -21.95 -1.18
CA ASN A 78 0.44 -21.50 -1.86
C ASN A 78 1.32 -20.58 -1.01
N ARG A 79 0.92 -20.28 0.23
CA ARG A 79 1.65 -19.34 1.11
C ARG A 79 3.10 -19.76 1.36
N SER A 80 3.41 -21.06 1.35
CA SER A 80 4.77 -21.59 1.50
C SER A 80 5.72 -21.21 0.36
N LYS A 81 5.20 -20.72 -0.78
CA LYS A 81 5.99 -20.22 -1.91
C LYS A 81 6.42 -18.76 -1.74
N LEU A 82 5.89 -18.06 -0.74
CA LEU A 82 6.22 -16.67 -0.48
C LEU A 82 7.57 -16.54 0.24
N VAL A 83 8.27 -15.46 -0.07
CA VAL A 83 9.61 -15.16 0.46
C VAL A 83 9.50 -13.95 1.40
N PRO A 84 9.98 -14.07 2.67
CA PRO A 84 10.04 -12.94 3.62
C PRO A 84 10.68 -11.70 3.00
N ASP A 85 10.09 -10.53 3.24
CA ASP A 85 10.56 -9.21 2.78
C ASP A 85 10.58 -9.03 1.23
N GLU A 86 10.05 -9.99 0.47
CA GLU A 86 9.93 -9.91 -0.99
C GLU A 86 8.49 -10.09 -1.46
N THR A 87 7.80 -11.10 -0.91
CA THR A 87 6.39 -11.41 -1.24
C THR A 87 5.58 -11.86 -0.01
N LEU A 88 6.18 -11.75 1.18
CA LEU A 88 5.60 -12.10 2.47
C LEU A 88 5.90 -10.98 3.47
N VAL A 89 4.87 -10.47 4.13
CA VAL A 89 5.00 -9.44 5.15
C VAL A 89 5.68 -10.02 6.39
N THR A 90 6.56 -9.23 7.00
CA THR A 90 7.36 -9.61 8.16
C THR A 90 7.12 -8.64 9.33
N THR A 91 7.45 -9.09 10.54
CA THR A 91 7.36 -8.24 11.75
C THR A 91 8.29 -7.03 11.66
N SER A 92 9.47 -7.16 11.03
CA SER A 92 10.42 -6.06 10.86
C SER A 92 9.85 -4.90 10.05
N MET A 93 8.99 -5.17 9.06
CA MET A 93 8.29 -4.10 8.31
C MET A 93 7.39 -3.29 9.24
N ILE A 94 6.65 -3.96 10.14
CA ILE A 94 5.77 -3.31 11.13
C ILE A 94 6.59 -2.49 12.13
N GLU A 95 7.64 -3.07 12.71
CA GLU A 95 8.54 -2.39 13.65
C GLU A 95 9.19 -1.14 13.02
N ASN A 96 9.49 -1.18 11.72
CA ASN A 96 10.02 -0.03 11.00
C ASN A 96 8.97 1.08 10.84
N LEU A 97 7.70 0.74 10.62
CA LEU A 97 6.61 1.73 10.62
C LEU A 97 6.45 2.38 11.99
N GLU A 98 6.47 1.59 13.07
CA GLU A 98 6.39 2.09 14.45
C GLU A 98 7.53 3.07 14.76
N LYS A 99 8.77 2.72 14.43
CA LYS A 99 9.93 3.63 14.60
C LYS A 99 9.78 4.94 13.82
N ASN A 100 9.22 4.89 12.60
CA ASN A 100 8.96 6.09 11.82
C ASN A 100 7.85 6.95 12.44
N ILE A 101 6.80 6.33 12.98
CA ILE A 101 5.73 7.01 13.71
C ILE A 101 6.30 7.70 14.95
N ASP A 102 7.10 7.01 15.75
CA ASP A 102 7.73 7.57 16.96
C ASP A 102 8.62 8.77 16.61
N PHE A 103 9.48 8.63 15.60
CA PHE A 103 10.35 9.71 15.14
C PHE A 103 9.57 10.94 14.66
N LEU A 104 8.51 10.75 13.87
CA LEU A 104 7.68 11.85 13.38
C LEU A 104 6.86 12.48 14.50
N THR A 105 6.41 11.69 15.47
CA THR A 105 5.71 12.12 16.67
C THR A 105 6.60 13.00 17.55
N GLU A 106 7.80 12.54 17.87
CA GLU A 106 8.77 13.30 18.68
C GLU A 106 9.15 14.62 18.01
N LYS A 107 9.32 14.60 16.68
CA LYS A 107 9.71 15.78 15.91
C LYS A 107 8.62 16.85 15.81
N ASN A 108 7.35 16.45 15.66
CA ASN A 108 6.26 17.36 15.33
C ASN A 108 5.29 17.62 16.50
N GLY A 109 5.32 16.79 17.55
CA GLY A 109 4.33 16.76 18.60
C GLY A 109 3.00 16.13 18.15
N ILE A 110 2.16 15.76 19.12
CA ILE A 110 0.79 15.29 18.88
C ILE A 110 -0.17 16.33 19.46
N PRO A 111 -1.17 16.79 18.68
CA PRO A 111 -2.18 17.69 19.20
C PRO A 111 -3.08 16.98 20.21
N GLU A 112 -3.48 17.69 21.27
CA GLU A 112 -4.42 17.20 22.29
C GLU A 112 -5.90 17.26 21.83
N PHE A 113 -6.14 17.59 20.57
CA PHE A 113 -7.47 17.78 19.97
C PHE A 113 -7.54 17.16 18.58
N PHE A 114 -8.76 16.89 18.11
CA PHE A 114 -8.98 16.39 16.75
C PHE A 114 -8.58 17.42 15.69
N VAL A 115 -7.82 16.96 14.71
CA VAL A 115 -7.41 17.78 13.55
C VAL A 115 -8.46 17.65 12.45
N VAL A 116 -8.96 18.79 11.96
CA VAL A 116 -9.79 18.81 10.75
C VAL A 116 -8.87 18.59 9.54
N PRO A 117 -9.13 17.56 8.71
CA PRO A 117 -8.24 17.26 7.59
C PRO A 117 -8.25 18.36 6.54
N GLY A 118 -7.11 18.63 5.91
CA GLY A 118 -7.04 19.51 4.74
C GLY A 118 -6.44 20.91 4.92
N GLU A 119 -5.70 21.17 6.00
CA GLU A 119 -5.07 22.49 6.26
C GLU A 119 -4.25 23.05 5.07
N ASN A 120 -3.59 22.19 4.29
CA ASN A 120 -2.96 22.58 3.03
C ASN A 120 -2.99 21.45 2.00
N SER A 121 -2.59 21.76 0.77
CA SER A 121 -2.64 20.78 -0.34
C SER A 121 -1.86 19.49 -0.10
N ILE A 122 -0.77 19.51 0.68
CA ILE A 122 0.00 18.29 0.98
C ILE A 122 -0.68 17.52 2.10
N SER A 123 -1.05 18.18 3.20
CA SER A 123 -1.73 17.53 4.33
C SER A 123 -3.06 16.93 3.90
N ALA A 124 -3.86 17.64 3.10
CA ALA A 124 -5.12 17.15 2.54
C ALA A 124 -4.96 15.82 1.78
N LYS A 125 -3.84 15.65 1.06
CA LYS A 125 -3.57 14.42 0.32
C LYS A 125 -3.17 13.28 1.24
N PHE A 126 -2.36 13.55 2.27
CA PHE A 126 -2.07 12.55 3.31
C PHE A 126 -3.34 12.15 4.08
N ASP A 127 -4.19 13.11 4.40
CA ASP A 127 -5.46 12.90 5.06
C ASP A 127 -6.42 12.03 4.24
N TRP A 128 -6.49 12.29 2.93
CA TRP A 128 -7.23 11.43 2.00
C TRP A 128 -6.60 10.04 1.93
N CYS A 129 -5.28 9.96 1.77
CA CYS A 129 -4.54 8.69 1.71
C CYS A 129 -4.74 7.81 2.96
N ARG A 130 -4.95 8.42 4.14
CA ARG A 130 -5.25 7.71 5.40
C ARG A 130 -6.59 6.97 5.38
N VAL A 131 -7.52 7.38 4.52
CA VAL A 131 -8.89 6.83 4.44
C VAL A 131 -9.19 6.15 3.12
N VAL A 132 -8.22 6.06 2.21
CA VAL A 132 -8.32 5.24 1.00
C VAL A 132 -8.55 3.79 1.43
N SER A 133 -9.48 3.13 0.73
CA SER A 133 -9.99 1.79 1.07
C SER A 133 -8.97 0.70 0.84
#